data_AF-A0A176RYL7-F1
#
_entry.id   AF-A0A176RYL7-F1
#
_cell.length_a   1.000
_cell.length_b   1.000
_cell.length_c   1.000
_cell.angle_alpha   90.00
_cell.angle_beta   90.00
_cell.angle_gamma   90.00
#
_symmetry.space_group_name_H-M   'P 1'
#
loop_
_entity.id
_entity.type
_entity.pdbx_description
1 polymer ?
#
loop_
_entity_poly.entity_id
_entity_poly.type
_entity_poly.pdbx_seq_one_letter_code
_entity_poly.pdbx_strand_id
1 'polypeptide(L)' 'MTKLRCYLRTILLIAIGLSWFSGAMADLKDGLAAYYPFNGNANDSSGSGNHGVVYGYFDYR' A
#
# COMPACT_ATOMS: atom_id res chain seq x y z
N MET A 1 -10.46 18.94 44.17
CA MET A 1 -9.30 19.09 43.25
C MET A 1 -8.71 17.77 42.73
N THR A 2 -8.92 16.63 43.39
CA THR A 2 -8.32 15.33 42.99
C THR A 2 -8.93 14.73 41.73
N LYS A 3 -10.26 14.79 41.57
CA LYS A 3 -10.99 14.28 40.39
C LYS A 3 -10.54 14.95 39.06
N LEU A 4 -10.35 16.28 39.07
CA LEU A 4 -9.87 17.03 37.90
C LEU A 4 -8.45 16.61 37.48
N ARG A 5 -7.57 16.36 38.45
CA ARG A 5 -6.21 15.87 38.21
C ARG A 5 -6.21 14.43 37.69
N CYS A 6 -7.17 13.61 38.11
CA CYS A 6 -7.37 12.26 37.56
C CYS A 6 -7.83 12.32 36.10
N TYR A 7 -8.82 13.15 35.76
CA TYR A 7 -9.32 13.29 34.38
C TYR A 7 -8.24 13.80 33.42
N LEU A 8 -7.45 14.79 33.84
CA LEU A 8 -6.38 15.33 33.01
C LEU A 8 -5.28 14.29 32.74
N ARG A 9 -4.94 13.46 33.73
CA ARG A 9 -3.98 12.37 33.57
C ARG A 9 -4.51 11.25 32.69
N THR A 10 -5.79 10.88 32.81
CA THR A 10 -6.38 9.85 31.95
C THR A 10 -6.45 10.29 30.49
N ILE A 11 -6.79 11.55 30.22
CA ILE A 11 -6.81 12.10 28.85
C ILE A 11 -5.40 12.12 28.25
N LEU A 12 -4.40 12.53 29.04
CA LEU A 12 -3.00 12.53 28.58
C LEU A 12 -2.53 11.12 28.20
N LEU A 13 -2.87 10.10 29.00
CA LEU A 13 -2.49 8.71 28.72
C LEU A 13 -3.20 8.14 27.48
N ILE A 14 -4.47 8.48 27.26
CA ILE A 14 -5.22 8.06 26.07
C ILE A 14 -4.64 8.69 24.80
N ALA A 15 -4.29 9.99 24.85
CA ALA A 15 -3.70 10.68 23.70
C ALA A 15 -2.35 10.07 23.30
N ILE A 16 -1.49 9.75 24.28
CA ILE A 16 -0.20 9.08 24.03
C ILE A 16 -0.40 7.68 23.42
N GLY A 17 -1.39 6.91 23.91
CA GLY A 17 -1.70 5.59 23.37
C GLY A 17 -2.23 5.63 21.93
N LEU A 18 -3.01 6.64 21.56
CA LEU A 18 -3.54 6.80 20.20
C LEU A 18 -2.47 7.26 19.20
N SER A 19 -1.47 8.02 19.65
CA SER A 19 -0.36 8.49 18.79
C SER A 19 0.64 7.38 18.39
N TRP A 20 0.57 6.20 19.02
CA TRP A 20 1.42 5.05 18.68
C TRP A 20 0.74 4.03 17.77
N PHE A 21 -0.51 4.26 17.39
CA PHE A 21 -1.18 3.40 16.43
C PHE A 21 -0.72 3.76 15.01
N SER A 22 0.41 3.21 14.58
CA SER A 22 0.81 3.23 13.16
C SER A 22 -0.16 2.36 12.37
N GLY A 23 -1.17 2.99 11.76
CA GLY A 23 -1.96 2.34 10.72
C GLY A 23 -1.07 2.04 9.52
N ALA A 24 -1.00 0.79 9.08
CA ALA A 24 -0.35 0.46 7.83
C ALA A 24 -1.19 1.03 6.68
N MET A 25 -0.72 2.11 6.07
CA MET A 25 -1.25 2.66 4.83
C MET A 25 -0.36 2.17 3.70
N ALA A 26 -0.88 1.30 2.83
CA ALA A 26 -0.21 0.87 1.62
C ALA A 26 -1.07 1.25 0.42
N ASP A 27 -0.47 1.85 -0.58
CA ASP A 27 -1.08 2.10 -1.88
C ASP A 27 -1.01 0.84 -2.77
N LEU A 28 -1.81 0.80 -3.84
CA LEU A 28 -1.76 -0.29 -4.83
C LEU A 28 -0.39 -0.42 -5.52
N LYS A 29 0.41 0.65 -5.51
CA LYS A 29 1.78 0.64 -6.05
C LYS A 29 2.80 0.08 -5.07
N ASP A 30 2.47 0.04 -3.77
CA ASP A 30 3.40 -0.44 -2.76
C ASP A 30 3.51 -1.97 -2.84
N GLY A 31 4.69 -2.45 -3.20
CA GLY A 31 4.96 -3.88 -3.38
C GLY A 31 4.45 -4.45 -4.71
N LEU A 32 4.02 -3.61 -5.66
CA LEU A 32 3.63 -4.06 -7.00
C LEU A 32 4.84 -4.58 -7.78
N ALA A 33 4.95 -5.90 -7.94
CA ALA A 33 6.08 -6.53 -8.65
C ALA A 33 5.99 -6.40 -10.18
N ALA A 34 4.79 -6.43 -10.75
CA ALA A 34 4.56 -6.28 -12.19
C ALA A 34 3.09 -5.89 -12.48
N TYR A 35 2.85 -5.25 -13.61
CA TYR A 35 1.50 -4.92 -14.12
C TYR A 35 1.43 -5.08 -15.64
N TYR A 36 0.65 -6.05 -16.13
CA TYR A 36 0.46 -6.30 -17.57
C TYR A 36 -0.94 -5.85 -18.02
N PRO A 37 -1.05 -4.76 -18.80
CA PRO A 37 -2.34 -4.22 -19.23
C PRO A 37 -2.98 -4.97 -20.41
N PHE A 38 -2.38 -6.07 -20.88
CA PHE A 38 -2.85 -6.88 -22.01
C PHE A 38 -3.14 -6.08 -23.30
N ASN A 39 -2.33 -5.08 -23.60
CA ASN A 39 -2.46 -4.20 -24.78
C ASN A 39 -1.71 -4.72 -26.03
N GLY A 40 -1.50 -6.03 -26.15
CA GLY A 40 -0.85 -6.67 -27.30
C GLY A 40 0.66 -6.90 -27.17
N ASN A 41 1.28 -6.56 -26.04
CA ASN A 41 2.65 -6.96 -25.70
C ASN A 41 2.71 -7.46 -24.24
N ALA A 42 3.84 -8.07 -23.87
CA ALA A 42 4.10 -8.53 -22.50
C ALA A 42 4.96 -7.53 -21.71
N ASN A 43 4.83 -6.23 -21.98
CA ASN A 43 5.62 -5.22 -21.26
C ASN A 43 4.97 -4.91 -19.90
N ASP A 44 5.73 -5.14 -18.84
CA ASP A 44 5.42 -4.63 -17.52
C ASP A 44 5.32 -3.09 -17.51
N SER A 45 4.13 -2.60 -17.18
CA SER A 45 3.78 -1.17 -17.05
C SER A 45 3.83 -0.67 -15.60
N SER A 46 4.32 -1.49 -14.66
CA SER A 46 4.55 -1.06 -13.27
C SER A 46 5.78 -0.16 -13.12
N GLY A 47 6.71 -0.22 -14.06
CA GLY A 47 8.03 0.42 -13.97
C GLY A 47 9.11 -0.46 -13.34
N SER A 48 8.79 -1.70 -12.96
CA SER A 48 9.74 -2.64 -12.35
C SER A 48 10.67 -3.33 -13.36
N GLY A 49 10.46 -3.12 -14.67
CA GLY A 49 11.29 -3.70 -15.73
C GLY A 49 11.11 -5.20 -15.92
N ASN A 50 10.08 -5.79 -15.30
CA ASN A 50 9.80 -7.22 -15.35
C ASN A 50 9.04 -7.57 -16.65
N HIS A 51 9.59 -7.21 -17.81
CA HIS A 51 8.97 -7.53 -19.09
C HIS A 51 8.95 -9.04 -19.33
N GLY A 52 7.80 -9.55 -19.78
CA GLY A 52 7.61 -10.95 -20.11
C GLY A 52 7.95 -11.27 -21.57
N VAL A 53 7.95 -12.57 -21.89
CA VAL A 53 8.06 -13.09 -23.26
C VAL A 53 6.69 -13.63 -23.68
N VAL A 54 6.20 -13.22 -24.84
CA VAL A 54 4.93 -13.72 -25.38
C VAL A 54 5.15 -15.08 -26.03
N TYR A 55 4.44 -16.11 -25.55
CA TYR A 55 4.35 -17.41 -26.21
C TYR A 55 2.98 -17.56 -26.88
N GLY A 56 2.93 -18.11 -28.09
CA GLY A 56 1.67 -18.33 -28.81
C GLY A 56 1.11 -17.05 -29.47
N TYR A 57 1.97 -16.13 -29.90
CA TYR A 57 1.54 -15.06 -30.78
C TYR A 57 1.11 -15.64 -32.13
N PHE A 58 -0.20 -15.74 -32.34
CA PHE A 58 -0.79 -16.09 -33.62
C PHE A 58 -1.12 -14.79 -34.36
N ASP A 59 -0.36 -14.51 -35.43
CA ASP A 59 -0.73 -13.48 -36.39
C ASP A 59 -1.89 -14.03 -37.24
N TYR A 60 -3.12 -13.63 -36.94
CA TYR A 60 -4.32 -14.07 -37.66
C TYR A 60 -4.50 -13.33 -39.01
N ARG A 61 -3.42 -13.05 -39.73
CA ARG A 61 -3.45 -12.41 -41.04
C ARG A 61 -3.54 -13.42 -42.18
#